data_AF-A0A9E3NDT3-F1
#
_entry.id   AF-A0A9E3NDT3-F1
#
_cell.length_a   1.000
_cell.length_b   1.000
_cell.length_c   1.000
_cell.angle_alpha   90.00
_cell.angle_beta   90.00
_cell.angle_gamma   90.00
#
_symmetry.space_group_name_H-M   'P 1'
#
loop_
_entity.id
_entity.type
_entity.pdbx_description
1 polymer ?
#
loop_
_entity_poly.entity_id
_entity_poly.type
_entity_poly.pdbx_seq_one_letter_code
_entity_poly.pdbx_strand_id
1 'polypeptide(L)'
;LRIRDDLQSRIDAWHIARHDAPIDAAEYRAFLTSIDYLVPEPEPFAIGTTQVDAEIATMAGPQLVVPVLNARFVLNAANARWGSLYDALYGTDALPGSPAGNSYDAVRGGQVIERGKTFLDEVVPLSTGSWKDFSGGDLALAEPAQLIGRSGESWLFKHNGLHIEVVVDRAHRIGRTDPAGIADILLESALSTIVDLEDSVAAVDADDKVAAYTNWLGLMRGDLEETFDKGGVAMTRRLKPDRVYEGAGGGALILPGRSILFVRNVGHLMTTPAVLLDGVEVPEGILDAIMTSTIALYDLNGVGSLHNSRTGSVYIVKPKMHGPAEAAFTNRLFDAVEDLLTLARHTIKVGVMDEERRTSANLAATIEAVRDRVAFINT
;
A
#
# COMPACT_ATOMS: atom_id res chain seq x y z
N LEU A 1 -23.95 -3.20 -14.52
CA LEU A 1 -23.75 -4.39 -15.37
C LEU A 1 -24.48 -4.28 -16.70
N ARG A 2 -25.82 -4.40 -16.79
CA ARG A 2 -26.55 -4.25 -18.07
C ARG A 2 -26.20 -2.98 -18.89
N ILE A 3 -25.93 -1.86 -18.23
CA ILE A 3 -25.47 -0.62 -18.91
C ILE A 3 -24.11 -0.81 -19.58
N ARG A 4 -23.19 -1.58 -18.99
CA ARG A 4 -21.90 -1.93 -19.59
C ARG A 4 -22.15 -2.71 -20.90
N ASP A 5 -23.00 -3.73 -20.85
CA ASP A 5 -23.31 -4.58 -22.02
C ASP A 5 -23.99 -3.80 -23.16
N ASP A 6 -24.95 -2.92 -22.82
CA ASP A 6 -25.62 -2.05 -23.80
C ASP A 6 -24.62 -1.11 -24.49
N LEU A 7 -23.78 -0.42 -23.71
CA LEU A 7 -22.78 0.48 -24.26
C LEU A 7 -21.78 -0.25 -25.15
N GLN A 8 -21.30 -1.42 -24.72
CA GLN A 8 -20.38 -2.23 -25.52
C GLN A 8 -21.06 -2.66 -26.83
N SER A 9 -22.29 -3.17 -26.78
CA SER A 9 -23.04 -3.60 -27.97
C SER A 9 -23.25 -2.45 -28.96
N ARG A 10 -23.52 -1.23 -28.47
CA ARG A 10 -23.66 -0.03 -29.31
C ARG A 10 -22.34 0.36 -29.96
N ILE A 11 -21.22 0.28 -29.22
CA ILE A 11 -19.88 0.55 -29.73
C ILE A 11 -19.50 -0.48 -30.80
N ASP A 12 -19.76 -1.77 -30.56
CA ASP A 12 -19.52 -2.85 -31.52
C ASP A 12 -20.31 -2.61 -32.82
N ALA A 13 -21.61 -2.31 -32.70
CA ALA A 13 -22.46 -2.00 -33.84
C ALA A 13 -21.98 -0.77 -34.63
N TRP A 14 -21.47 0.26 -33.95
CA TRP A 14 -20.94 1.46 -34.59
C TRP A 14 -19.72 1.14 -35.47
N HIS A 15 -18.78 0.33 -34.97
CA HIS A 15 -17.59 -0.10 -35.70
C HIS A 15 -17.92 -1.05 -36.84
N ILE A 16 -18.81 -2.04 -36.63
CA ILE A 16 -19.25 -2.96 -37.70
C ILE A 16 -19.86 -2.20 -38.87
N ALA A 17 -20.72 -1.21 -38.60
CA ALA A 17 -21.34 -0.38 -39.62
C ALA A 17 -20.34 0.48 -40.42
N ARG A 18 -19.12 0.65 -39.93
CA ARG A 18 -18.05 1.50 -40.52
C ARG A 18 -16.78 0.71 -40.85
N HIS A 19 -16.85 -0.61 -40.91
CA HIS A 19 -15.66 -1.48 -41.03
C HIS A 19 -14.76 -1.20 -42.25
N ASP A 20 -15.33 -0.70 -43.35
CA ASP A 20 -14.60 -0.37 -44.59
C ASP A 20 -14.04 1.07 -44.62
N ALA A 21 -14.32 1.89 -43.60
CA ALA A 21 -13.93 3.29 -43.55
C ALA A 21 -12.90 3.56 -42.44
N PRO A 22 -11.96 4.51 -42.64
CA PRO A 22 -11.14 4.98 -41.53
C PRO A 22 -12.01 5.63 -40.45
N ILE A 23 -11.60 5.50 -39.19
CA ILE A 23 -12.33 6.08 -38.05
C ILE A 23 -12.18 7.61 -38.09
N ASP A 24 -13.29 8.32 -38.25
CA ASP A 24 -13.38 9.76 -37.97
C ASP A 24 -13.46 9.96 -36.45
N ALA A 25 -12.43 10.58 -35.87
CA ALA A 25 -12.35 10.79 -34.43
C ALA A 25 -13.41 11.77 -33.89
N ALA A 26 -13.81 12.78 -34.67
CA ALA A 26 -14.83 13.73 -34.27
C ALA A 26 -16.22 13.06 -34.29
N GLU A 27 -16.51 12.27 -35.33
CA GLU A 27 -17.72 11.46 -35.41
C GLU A 27 -17.79 10.45 -34.27
N TYR A 28 -16.69 9.72 -34.00
CA TYR A 28 -16.66 8.72 -32.94
C TYR A 28 -16.84 9.35 -31.56
N ARG A 29 -16.22 10.51 -31.29
CA ARG A 29 -16.43 11.24 -30.04
C ARG A 29 -17.88 11.72 -29.89
N ALA A 30 -18.48 12.22 -30.96
CA ALA A 30 -19.88 12.63 -30.96
C ALA A 30 -20.82 11.43 -30.70
N PHE A 31 -20.51 10.27 -31.27
CA PHE A 31 -21.21 9.02 -30.99
C PHE A 31 -21.06 8.59 -29.53
N LEU A 32 -19.85 8.54 -28.97
CA LEU A 32 -19.66 8.17 -27.57
C LEU A 32 -20.38 9.12 -26.60
N THR A 33 -20.51 10.40 -26.97
CA THR A 33 -21.29 11.39 -26.21
C THR A 33 -22.79 11.12 -26.34
N SER A 34 -23.29 10.83 -27.55
CA SER A 34 -24.72 10.59 -27.79
C SER A 34 -25.27 9.30 -27.18
N ILE A 35 -24.37 8.40 -26.76
CA ILE A 35 -24.72 7.17 -26.05
C ILE A 35 -24.49 7.24 -24.53
N ASP A 36 -24.12 8.40 -23.98
CA ASP A 36 -23.76 8.61 -22.57
C ASP A 36 -22.56 7.78 -22.08
N TYR A 37 -21.67 7.39 -23.01
CA TYR A 37 -20.38 6.79 -22.66
C TYR A 37 -19.42 7.86 -22.16
N LEU A 38 -19.32 8.98 -22.89
CA LEU A 38 -18.66 10.21 -22.43
C LEU A 38 -19.72 11.10 -21.78
N VAL A 39 -19.52 11.44 -20.52
CA VAL A 39 -20.43 12.33 -19.77
C VAL A 39 -19.86 13.76 -19.73
N PRO A 40 -20.69 14.78 -19.43
CA PRO A 40 -20.18 16.13 -19.19
C PRO A 40 -19.13 16.14 -18.09
N GLU A 41 -18.03 16.86 -18.32
CA GLU A 41 -17.03 17.12 -17.30
C GLU A 41 -17.62 18.07 -16.24
N PRO A 42 -17.45 17.80 -14.94
CA PRO A 42 -17.95 18.68 -13.89
C PRO A 42 -17.15 19.98 -13.83
N GLU A 43 -17.75 21.01 -13.22
CA GLU A 43 -17.02 22.23 -12.87
C GLU A 43 -15.84 21.91 -11.92
N PRO A 44 -14.75 22.70 -11.93
CA PRO A 44 -13.62 22.49 -11.03
C PRO A 44 -14.06 22.43 -9.55
N PHE A 45 -13.59 21.40 -8.84
CA PHE A 45 -13.90 21.18 -7.42
C PHE A 45 -12.65 20.78 -6.64
N ALA A 46 -12.75 20.87 -5.31
CA ALA A 46 -11.78 20.29 -4.38
C ALA A 46 -12.40 19.08 -3.66
N ILE A 47 -11.61 18.03 -3.45
CA ILE A 47 -12.02 16.88 -2.64
C ILE A 47 -12.20 17.33 -1.18
N GLY A 48 -13.14 16.70 -0.47
CA GLY A 48 -13.49 17.00 0.92
C GLY A 48 -13.04 15.91 1.91
N THR A 49 -12.26 14.93 1.47
CA THR A 49 -11.83 13.80 2.31
C THR A 49 -11.04 14.30 3.52
N THR A 50 -11.47 13.90 4.72
CA THR A 50 -10.81 14.19 6.00
C THR A 50 -10.43 12.90 6.73
N GLN A 51 -9.70 13.01 7.84
CA GLN A 51 -9.27 11.85 8.64
C GLN A 51 -8.47 10.84 7.80
N VAL A 52 -7.42 11.31 7.12
CA VAL A 52 -6.55 10.47 6.31
C VAL A 52 -5.18 10.40 6.96
N ASP A 53 -4.68 9.18 7.17
CA ASP A 53 -3.36 8.93 7.74
C ASP A 53 -2.24 9.54 6.88
N ALA A 54 -1.16 9.97 7.55
CA ALA A 54 -0.09 10.75 6.95
C ALA A 54 0.60 10.04 5.78
N GLU A 55 0.71 8.70 5.84
CA GLU A 55 1.28 7.84 4.78
C GLU A 55 0.56 7.99 3.44
N ILE A 56 -0.69 8.44 3.46
CA ILE A 56 -1.54 8.63 2.29
C ILE A 56 -1.68 10.12 1.98
N ALA A 57 -1.92 10.96 2.99
CA ALA A 57 -2.28 12.36 2.79
C ALA A 57 -1.08 13.29 2.54
N THR A 58 0.07 13.01 3.17
CA THR A 58 1.18 13.98 3.28
C THR A 58 2.57 13.41 3.04
N MET A 59 2.67 12.12 2.73
CA MET A 59 3.93 11.43 2.47
C MET A 59 3.95 10.89 1.04
N ALA A 60 5.15 10.77 0.49
CA ALA A 60 5.39 10.10 -0.78
C ALA A 60 6.32 8.91 -0.54
N GLY A 61 5.92 7.73 -0.98
CA GLY A 61 6.72 6.51 -0.84
C GLY A 61 6.06 5.30 -1.51
N PRO A 62 6.78 4.17 -1.57
CA PRO A 62 6.27 2.93 -2.17
C PRO A 62 4.94 2.44 -1.57
N GLN A 63 4.10 1.86 -2.43
CA GLN A 63 2.92 1.08 -2.07
C GLN A 63 3.10 -0.35 -2.58
N LEU A 64 2.88 -1.35 -1.71
CA LEU A 64 2.91 -2.76 -2.09
C LEU A 64 1.50 -3.27 -2.41
N VAL A 65 1.40 -4.36 -3.17
CA VAL A 65 0.18 -5.14 -3.35
C VAL A 65 0.50 -6.60 -3.05
N VAL A 66 -0.35 -7.28 -2.27
CA VAL A 66 -0.06 -8.63 -1.78
C VAL A 66 -1.32 -9.52 -1.74
N PRO A 67 -1.25 -10.78 -2.20
CA PRO A 67 -2.41 -11.68 -2.18
C PRO A 67 -2.81 -12.07 -0.76
N VAL A 68 -4.06 -11.81 -0.38
CA VAL A 68 -4.55 -12.05 0.98
C VAL A 68 -4.51 -13.52 1.38
N LEU A 69 -4.63 -14.45 0.42
CA LEU A 69 -4.64 -15.90 0.68
C LEU A 69 -3.27 -16.45 1.11
N ASN A 70 -2.19 -15.67 1.02
CA ASN A 70 -0.86 -16.08 1.45
C ASN A 70 -0.42 -15.32 2.72
N ALA A 71 -0.69 -15.89 3.89
CA ALA A 71 -0.38 -15.28 5.19
C ALA A 71 1.11 -14.89 5.32
N ARG A 72 2.04 -15.72 4.78
CA ARG A 72 3.48 -15.42 4.78
C ARG A 72 3.79 -14.16 3.99
N PHE A 73 3.17 -13.96 2.82
CA PHE A 73 3.40 -12.78 1.99
C PHE A 73 2.75 -11.55 2.63
N VAL A 74 1.52 -11.68 3.12
CA VAL A 74 0.82 -10.62 3.85
C VAL A 74 1.64 -10.11 5.03
N LEU A 75 2.20 -11.01 5.85
CA LEU A 75 3.08 -10.65 6.97
C LEU A 75 4.36 -9.95 6.52
N ASN A 76 4.90 -10.28 5.34
CA ASN A 76 6.08 -9.60 4.82
C ASN A 76 5.74 -8.19 4.39
N ALA A 77 4.64 -8.02 3.65
CA ALA A 77 4.21 -6.74 3.15
C ALA A 77 3.85 -5.78 4.30
N ALA A 78 3.09 -6.25 5.29
CA ALA A 78 2.79 -5.47 6.50
C ALA A 78 4.06 -5.02 7.24
N ASN A 79 5.07 -5.88 7.31
CA ASN A 79 6.36 -5.58 7.95
C ASN A 79 7.38 -4.87 7.04
N ALA A 80 7.05 -4.63 5.76
CA ALA A 80 7.95 -4.08 4.77
C ALA A 80 8.10 -2.55 4.88
N ARG A 81 7.39 -1.89 5.80
CA ARG A 81 7.61 -0.46 6.05
C ARG A 81 9.07 -0.14 6.34
N TRP A 82 9.78 -1.03 7.05
CA TRP A 82 11.20 -0.88 7.35
C TRP A 82 12.00 -2.02 6.73
N GLY A 83 12.81 -1.68 5.73
CA GLY A 83 13.61 -2.62 4.95
C GLY A 83 15.11 -2.36 5.07
N SER A 84 15.92 -3.43 5.06
CA SER A 84 17.39 -3.35 5.00
C SER A 84 17.84 -2.98 3.60
N LEU A 85 18.54 -1.85 3.46
CA LEU A 85 19.17 -1.48 2.20
C LEU A 85 20.32 -2.43 1.87
N TYR A 86 21.08 -2.90 2.87
CA TYR A 86 22.19 -3.81 2.61
C TYR A 86 21.70 -5.15 2.08
N ASP A 87 20.67 -5.74 2.68
CA ASP A 87 20.09 -7.00 2.18
C ASP A 87 19.50 -6.81 0.76
N ALA A 88 18.83 -5.68 0.51
CA ALA A 88 18.26 -5.39 -0.81
C ALA A 88 19.35 -5.25 -1.89
N LEU A 89 20.43 -4.51 -1.63
CA LEU A 89 21.54 -4.36 -2.56
C LEU A 89 22.33 -5.67 -2.73
N TYR A 90 22.54 -6.42 -1.64
CA TYR A 90 23.29 -7.66 -1.68
C TYR A 90 22.53 -8.78 -2.42
N GLY A 91 21.21 -8.87 -2.22
CA GLY A 91 20.37 -9.95 -2.73
C GLY A 91 19.82 -9.77 -4.15
N THR A 92 20.04 -8.60 -4.77
CA THR A 92 19.48 -8.26 -6.09
C THR A 92 20.56 -7.92 -7.12
N ASP A 93 20.16 -7.70 -8.36
CA ASP A 93 21.03 -7.23 -9.45
C ASP A 93 21.21 -5.70 -9.47
N ALA A 94 20.78 -4.98 -8.43
CA ALA A 94 20.99 -3.54 -8.28
C ALA A 94 22.47 -3.14 -8.23
N LEU A 95 23.36 -4.10 -7.94
CA LEU A 95 24.80 -3.97 -8.05
C LEU A 95 25.35 -4.99 -9.05
N PRO A 96 26.37 -4.63 -9.86
CA PRO A 96 26.93 -5.51 -10.86
C PRO A 96 27.49 -6.80 -10.23
N GLY A 97 27.29 -7.93 -10.92
CA GLY A 97 27.72 -9.25 -10.47
C GLY A 97 26.74 -9.90 -9.48
N SER A 98 27.20 -10.96 -8.82
CA SER A 98 26.40 -11.74 -7.86
C SER A 98 27.29 -12.28 -6.73
N PRO A 99 26.73 -12.63 -5.57
CA PRO A 99 27.51 -13.22 -4.48
C PRO A 99 28.22 -14.50 -4.92
N ALA A 100 29.49 -14.66 -4.54
CA ALA A 100 30.21 -15.91 -4.74
C ALA A 100 29.80 -16.98 -3.71
N GLY A 101 29.07 -18.00 -4.16
CA GLY A 101 28.69 -19.15 -3.34
C GLY A 101 27.56 -18.86 -2.34
N ASN A 102 27.39 -19.77 -1.36
CA ASN A 102 26.27 -19.74 -0.41
C ASN A 102 26.59 -19.02 0.92
N SER A 103 27.83 -18.60 1.12
CA SER A 103 28.27 -17.85 2.30
C SER A 103 28.32 -16.34 2.03
N TYR A 104 28.56 -15.55 3.07
CA TYR A 104 28.81 -14.12 2.91
C TYR A 104 30.07 -13.87 2.07
N ASP A 105 29.93 -13.10 1.00
CA ASP A 105 30.97 -12.66 0.09
C ASP A 105 31.42 -11.25 0.50
N ALA A 106 32.63 -11.15 1.02
CA ALA A 106 33.19 -9.88 1.50
C ALA A 106 33.43 -8.86 0.38
N VAL A 107 33.72 -9.31 -0.85
CA VAL A 107 33.92 -8.40 -1.99
C VAL A 107 32.61 -7.73 -2.34
N ARG A 108 31.54 -8.52 -2.45
CA ARG A 108 30.19 -8.00 -2.66
C ARG A 108 29.72 -7.15 -1.49
N GLY A 109 29.99 -7.58 -0.26
CA GLY A 109 29.72 -6.80 0.94
C GLY A 109 30.38 -5.41 0.91
N GLY A 110 31.62 -5.30 0.44
CA GLY A 110 32.31 -4.03 0.24
C GLY A 110 31.57 -3.11 -0.75
N GLN A 111 31.09 -3.65 -1.88
CA GLN A 111 30.31 -2.88 -2.86
C GLN A 111 28.99 -2.37 -2.27
N VAL A 112 28.31 -3.20 -1.47
CA VAL A 112 27.06 -2.83 -0.78
C VAL A 112 27.29 -1.69 0.21
N ILE A 113 28.33 -1.79 1.05
CA ILE A 113 28.68 -0.76 2.03
C ILE A 113 29.04 0.54 1.32
N GLU A 114 29.86 0.49 0.28
CA GLU A 114 30.23 1.66 -0.51
C GLU A 114 29.00 2.35 -1.10
N ARG A 115 28.11 1.60 -1.78
CA ARG A 115 26.87 2.16 -2.33
C ARG A 115 25.98 2.76 -1.26
N GLY A 116 25.86 2.12 -0.10
CA GLY A 116 25.08 2.60 1.04
C GLY A 116 25.63 3.90 1.62
N LYS A 117 26.95 4.03 1.74
CA LYS A 117 27.58 5.28 2.20
C LYS A 117 27.48 6.40 1.18
N THR A 118 27.62 6.10 -0.12
CA THR A 118 27.31 7.05 -1.19
C THR A 118 25.87 7.54 -1.12
N PHE A 119 24.91 6.65 -0.84
CA PHE A 119 23.52 7.05 -0.61
C PHE A 119 23.40 8.02 0.57
N LEU A 120 24.05 7.75 1.70
CA LEU A 120 24.01 8.67 2.84
C LEU A 120 24.63 10.04 2.52
N ASP A 121 25.70 10.09 1.72
CA ASP A 121 26.27 11.36 1.24
C ASP A 121 25.27 12.14 0.37
N GLU A 122 24.40 11.46 -0.38
CA GLU A 122 23.37 12.08 -1.23
C GLU A 122 22.22 12.67 -0.42
N VAL A 123 21.76 12.00 0.65
CA VAL A 123 20.50 12.35 1.34
C VAL A 123 20.66 12.90 2.76
N VAL A 124 21.75 12.57 3.46
CA VAL A 124 22.06 13.06 4.81
C VAL A 124 23.55 13.43 4.91
N PRO A 125 24.04 14.36 4.08
CA PRO A 125 25.46 14.67 3.98
C PRO A 125 26.04 15.16 5.30
N LEU A 126 27.30 14.78 5.56
CA LEU A 126 28.08 15.36 6.64
C LEU A 126 28.40 16.83 6.34
N SER A 127 28.62 17.64 7.38
CA SER A 127 29.01 19.05 7.21
C SER A 127 30.37 19.19 6.52
N THR A 128 31.23 18.19 6.71
CA THR A 128 32.57 18.08 6.11
C THR A 128 32.92 16.61 5.89
N GLY A 129 33.52 16.28 4.75
CA GLY A 129 33.93 14.92 4.42
C GLY A 129 32.80 14.06 3.85
N SER A 130 32.98 12.74 3.90
CA SER A 130 32.06 11.74 3.37
C SER A 130 31.81 10.64 4.41
N TRP A 131 30.61 10.04 4.37
CA TRP A 131 30.27 8.84 5.14
C TRP A 131 31.25 7.69 4.92
N LYS A 132 31.92 7.62 3.75
CA LYS A 132 32.98 6.66 3.45
C LYS A 132 34.13 6.69 4.46
N ASP A 133 34.53 7.89 4.85
CA ASP A 133 35.69 8.16 5.73
C ASP A 133 35.27 8.36 7.20
N PHE A 134 33.98 8.38 7.49
CA PHE A 134 33.46 8.50 8.85
C PHE A 134 33.79 7.26 9.68
N SER A 135 34.43 7.47 10.83
CA SER A 135 34.89 6.42 11.75
C SER A 135 34.18 6.44 13.10
N GLY A 136 33.03 7.11 13.18
CA GLY A 136 32.23 7.25 14.39
C GLY A 136 32.55 8.50 15.20
N GLY A 137 31.88 8.64 16.35
CA GLY A 137 31.99 9.82 17.22
C GLY A 137 30.89 10.84 16.95
N ASP A 138 31.22 12.13 17.11
CA ASP A 138 30.28 13.23 16.94
C ASP A 138 29.88 13.38 15.48
N LEU A 139 28.58 13.20 15.22
CA LEU A 139 28.02 13.28 13.88
C LEU A 139 27.63 14.73 13.57
N ALA A 140 28.40 15.37 12.69
CA ALA A 140 28.11 16.71 12.19
C ALA A 140 27.50 16.63 10.77
N LEU A 141 26.21 16.92 10.64
CA LEU A 141 25.49 16.96 9.37
C LEU A 141 25.55 18.36 8.74
N ALA A 142 25.50 18.43 7.41
CA ALA A 142 25.31 19.69 6.70
C ALA A 142 23.98 20.36 7.08
N GLU A 143 22.95 19.54 7.34
CA GLU A 143 21.64 19.96 7.84
C GLU A 143 21.34 19.26 9.18
N PRO A 144 21.68 19.88 10.33
CA PRO A 144 21.53 19.25 11.64
C PRO A 144 20.10 18.79 11.97
N ALA A 145 19.08 19.45 11.42
CA ALA A 145 17.68 19.12 11.63
C ALA A 145 17.26 17.77 11.03
N GLN A 146 18.07 17.19 10.13
CA GLN A 146 17.80 15.87 9.58
C GLN A 146 17.96 14.75 10.62
N LEU A 147 18.79 14.93 11.66
CA LEU A 147 18.88 13.99 12.78
C LEU A 147 17.70 14.21 13.72
N ILE A 148 16.77 13.26 13.75
CA ILE A 148 15.52 13.39 14.53
C ILE A 148 15.49 12.50 15.77
N GLY A 149 16.38 11.51 15.87
CA GLY A 149 16.46 10.64 17.04
C GLY A 149 17.58 9.60 16.98
N ARG A 150 17.63 8.76 18.01
CA ARG A 150 18.62 7.69 18.18
C ARG A 150 18.01 6.43 18.79
N SER A 151 18.67 5.29 18.58
CA SER A 151 18.40 4.04 19.29
C SER A 151 19.75 3.47 19.74
N GLY A 152 20.12 3.75 21.00
CA GLY A 152 21.49 3.56 21.46
C GLY A 152 22.49 4.35 20.59
N GLU A 153 23.45 3.65 19.99
CA GLU A 153 24.43 4.28 19.11
C GLU A 153 23.88 4.60 17.71
N SER A 154 22.81 3.94 17.28
CA SER A 154 22.21 4.11 15.95
C SER A 154 21.57 5.49 15.78
N TRP A 155 21.60 6.02 14.57
CA TRP A 155 21.08 7.34 14.23
C TRP A 155 19.82 7.23 13.37
N LEU A 156 18.80 8.01 13.70
CA LEU A 156 17.57 8.12 12.94
C LEU A 156 17.49 9.49 12.27
N PHE A 157 17.40 9.48 10.94
CA PHE A 157 17.28 10.66 10.12
C PHE A 157 15.91 10.77 9.45
N LYS A 158 15.60 11.98 8.96
CA LYS A 158 14.47 12.26 8.09
C LYS A 158 14.89 13.09 6.89
N HIS A 159 14.56 12.62 5.69
CA HIS A 159 14.79 13.31 4.43
C HIS A 159 13.56 13.17 3.52
N ASN A 160 13.07 14.28 2.96
CA ASN A 160 11.86 14.32 2.14
C ASN A 160 10.63 13.62 2.74
N GLY A 161 10.48 13.69 4.07
CA GLY A 161 9.36 13.08 4.79
C GLY A 161 9.56 11.61 5.18
N LEU A 162 10.55 10.91 4.62
CA LEU A 162 10.86 9.52 4.91
C LEU A 162 12.00 9.37 5.91
N HIS A 163 11.99 8.27 6.66
CA HIS A 163 12.99 7.99 7.67
C HIS A 163 14.11 7.04 7.21
N ILE A 164 15.30 7.25 7.75
CA ILE A 164 16.51 6.46 7.48
C ILE A 164 17.17 6.16 8.82
N GLU A 165 17.38 4.89 9.16
CA GLU A 165 18.13 4.50 10.35
C GLU A 165 19.48 3.90 9.95
N VAL A 166 20.56 4.55 10.38
CA VAL A 166 21.91 3.98 10.29
C VAL A 166 22.15 3.16 11.54
N VAL A 167 22.13 1.84 11.38
CA VAL A 167 22.23 0.88 12.47
C VAL A 167 23.69 0.68 12.84
N VAL A 168 24.03 0.94 14.09
CA VAL A 168 25.37 0.72 14.63
C VAL A 168 25.37 -0.51 15.53
N ASP A 169 26.15 -1.52 15.14
CA ASP A 169 26.38 -2.72 15.94
C ASP A 169 27.79 -3.27 15.65
N ARG A 170 28.72 -2.99 16.56
CA ARG A 170 30.13 -3.42 16.45
C ARG A 170 30.31 -4.93 16.68
N ALA A 171 29.32 -5.64 17.21
CA ALA A 171 29.36 -7.10 17.32
C ALA A 171 28.84 -7.79 16.05
N HIS A 172 28.04 -7.09 15.24
CA HIS A 172 27.53 -7.62 13.97
C HIS A 172 28.68 -7.93 12.99
N ARG A 173 28.51 -9.00 12.19
CA ARG A 173 29.56 -9.48 11.25
C ARG A 173 30.04 -8.41 10.27
N ILE A 174 29.15 -7.48 9.88
CA ILE A 174 29.43 -6.35 9.00
C ILE A 174 29.96 -5.17 9.82
N GLY A 175 29.25 -4.77 10.88
CA GLY A 175 29.61 -3.61 11.69
C GLY A 175 30.98 -3.71 12.36
N ARG A 176 31.43 -4.91 12.73
CA ARG A 176 32.79 -5.13 13.24
C ARG A 176 33.92 -4.81 12.24
N THR A 177 33.59 -4.74 10.95
CA THR A 177 34.54 -4.41 9.87
C THR A 177 34.38 -2.98 9.35
N ASP A 178 33.32 -2.28 9.77
CA ASP A 178 33.10 -0.88 9.45
C ASP A 178 33.73 0.02 10.53
N PRO A 179 34.55 1.03 10.17
CA PRO A 179 35.21 1.90 11.16
C PRO A 179 34.25 2.61 12.12
N ALA A 180 33.04 2.97 11.68
CA ALA A 180 32.02 3.60 12.51
C ALA A 180 31.11 2.58 13.22
N GLY A 181 31.27 1.28 12.95
CA GLY A 181 30.42 0.23 13.48
C GLY A 181 29.10 0.04 12.73
N ILE A 182 28.97 0.61 11.52
CA ILE A 182 27.72 0.55 10.74
C ILE A 182 27.47 -0.89 10.29
N ALA A 183 26.36 -1.45 10.77
CA ALA A 183 25.95 -2.81 10.49
C ALA A 183 24.94 -2.89 9.34
N ASP A 184 24.11 -1.86 9.17
CA ASP A 184 23.07 -1.76 8.14
C ASP A 184 22.55 -0.32 8.00
N ILE A 185 21.78 -0.07 6.94
CA ILE A 185 20.97 1.13 6.74
C ILE A 185 19.52 0.67 6.53
N LEU A 186 18.63 0.95 7.47
CA LEU A 186 17.21 0.67 7.34
C LEU A 186 16.49 1.86 6.71
N LEU A 187 15.70 1.60 5.68
CA LEU A 187 14.87 2.59 5.02
C LEU A 187 13.40 2.41 5.39
N GLU A 188 12.75 3.52 5.73
CA GLU A 188 11.30 3.58 5.65
C GLU A 188 10.89 3.57 4.17
N SER A 189 10.10 2.59 3.77
CA SER A 189 9.83 2.25 2.36
C SER A 189 8.36 2.02 2.09
N ALA A 190 7.84 0.80 2.24
CA ALA A 190 6.43 0.48 1.95
C ALA A 190 5.50 1.20 2.95
N LEU A 191 5.18 2.46 2.68
CA LEU A 191 4.33 3.30 3.52
C LEU A 191 2.94 2.73 3.61
N SER A 192 2.43 2.23 2.49
CA SER A 192 1.15 1.54 2.40
C SER A 192 1.24 0.19 1.69
N THR A 193 0.29 -0.69 1.98
CA THR A 193 0.16 -2.01 1.36
C THR A 193 -1.31 -2.27 1.06
N ILE A 194 -1.61 -2.69 -0.16
CA ILE A 194 -2.91 -3.20 -0.57
C ILE A 194 -2.92 -4.71 -0.33
N VAL A 195 -3.73 -5.15 0.64
CA VAL A 195 -4.05 -6.55 0.88
C VAL A 195 -5.18 -6.94 -0.07
N ASP A 196 -4.86 -7.83 -1.00
CA ASP A 196 -5.65 -8.01 -2.21
C ASP A 196 -6.58 -9.22 -2.14
N LEU A 197 -7.89 -8.99 -2.28
CA LEU A 197 -8.95 -10.01 -2.40
C LEU A 197 -9.40 -10.19 -3.87
N GLU A 198 -8.76 -9.50 -4.81
CA GLU A 198 -9.14 -9.47 -6.21
C GLU A 198 -8.10 -10.18 -7.10
N ASP A 199 -7.42 -9.48 -8.01
CA ASP A 199 -6.74 -10.10 -9.16
C ASP A 199 -5.55 -11.01 -8.81
N SER A 200 -4.94 -10.88 -7.62
CA SER A 200 -3.81 -11.74 -7.21
C SER A 200 -4.21 -13.02 -6.48
N VAL A 201 -5.51 -13.27 -6.29
CA VAL A 201 -6.03 -14.46 -5.62
C VAL A 201 -7.05 -15.20 -6.48
N ALA A 202 -7.22 -16.50 -6.21
CA ALA A 202 -8.34 -17.29 -6.71
C ALA A 202 -9.22 -17.63 -5.51
N ALA A 203 -10.38 -16.98 -5.40
CA ALA A 203 -11.34 -17.23 -4.33
C ALA A 203 -12.74 -17.36 -4.92
N VAL A 204 -13.23 -18.60 -5.06
CA VAL A 204 -14.42 -18.90 -5.89
C VAL A 204 -15.61 -19.40 -5.08
N ASP A 205 -15.42 -19.74 -3.80
CA ASP A 205 -16.45 -20.25 -2.92
C ASP A 205 -16.32 -19.71 -1.48
N ALA A 206 -17.17 -20.21 -0.59
CA ALA A 206 -17.19 -19.80 0.81
C ALA A 206 -15.87 -20.09 1.54
N ASP A 207 -15.22 -21.22 1.27
CA ASP A 207 -14.01 -21.63 1.99
C ASP A 207 -12.86 -20.69 1.65
N ASP A 208 -12.71 -20.35 0.37
CA ASP A 208 -11.70 -19.39 -0.07
C ASP A 208 -11.96 -17.98 0.50
N LYS A 209 -13.22 -17.51 0.48
CA LYS A 209 -13.58 -16.20 1.05
C LYS A 209 -13.34 -16.16 2.56
N VAL A 210 -13.66 -17.24 3.29
CA VAL A 210 -13.35 -17.36 4.72
C VAL A 210 -11.84 -17.33 4.95
N ALA A 211 -11.04 -18.01 4.14
CA ALA A 211 -9.58 -17.96 4.25
C ALA A 211 -9.03 -16.54 4.05
N ALA A 212 -9.52 -15.82 3.04
CA ALA A 212 -9.17 -14.43 2.79
C ALA A 212 -9.55 -13.51 3.97
N TYR A 213 -10.80 -13.59 4.43
CA TYR A 213 -11.28 -12.80 5.56
C TYR A 213 -10.56 -13.14 6.87
N THR A 214 -10.14 -14.39 7.07
CA THR A 214 -9.38 -14.81 8.25
C THR A 214 -8.01 -14.13 8.32
N ASN A 215 -7.30 -14.03 7.19
CA ASN A 215 -6.02 -13.31 7.14
C ASN A 215 -6.21 -11.80 7.35
N TRP A 216 -7.25 -11.20 6.77
CA TRP A 216 -7.59 -9.80 7.03
C TRP A 216 -7.95 -9.55 8.50
N LEU A 217 -8.68 -10.49 9.14
CA LEU A 217 -8.99 -10.43 10.57
C LEU A 217 -7.74 -10.51 11.44
N GLY A 218 -6.81 -11.42 11.12
CA GLY A 218 -5.53 -11.52 11.83
C GLY A 218 -4.73 -10.22 11.76
N LEU A 219 -4.78 -9.52 10.63
CA LEU A 219 -4.14 -8.20 10.49
C LEU A 219 -4.80 -7.15 11.39
N MET A 220 -6.14 -7.04 11.37
CA MET A 220 -6.87 -6.03 12.14
C MET A 220 -6.87 -6.29 13.65
N ARG A 221 -6.66 -7.53 14.08
CA ARG A 221 -6.41 -7.87 15.50
C ARG A 221 -4.94 -7.72 15.91
N GLY A 222 -4.02 -7.73 14.95
CA GLY A 222 -2.59 -7.71 15.21
C GLY A 222 -2.00 -9.07 15.59
N ASP A 223 -2.74 -10.17 15.40
CA ASP A 223 -2.36 -11.52 15.84
C ASP A 223 -2.08 -12.50 14.70
N LEU A 224 -2.03 -12.03 13.44
CA LEU A 224 -1.61 -12.85 12.32
C LEU A 224 -0.18 -13.39 12.55
N GLU A 225 -0.04 -14.70 12.45
CA GLU A 225 1.25 -15.39 12.47
C GLU A 225 1.26 -16.56 11.50
N GLU A 226 2.44 -16.89 10.98
CA GLU A 226 2.64 -17.99 10.04
C GLU A 226 3.95 -18.70 10.37
N THR A 227 3.92 -20.04 10.40
CA THR A 227 5.11 -20.87 10.67
C THR A 227 5.51 -21.65 9.42
N PHE A 228 6.75 -21.48 8.98
CA PHE A 228 7.28 -22.15 7.79
C PHE A 228 8.67 -22.73 8.04
N ASP A 229 9.04 -23.76 7.28
CA ASP A 229 10.38 -24.33 7.32
C ASP A 229 11.37 -23.47 6.51
N LYS A 230 12.52 -23.17 7.10
CA LYS A 230 13.66 -22.58 6.40
C LYS A 230 14.93 -23.36 6.71
N GLY A 231 15.22 -24.37 5.89
CA GLY A 231 16.43 -25.17 6.01
C GLY A 231 16.37 -26.17 7.18
N GLY A 232 15.20 -26.77 7.41
CA GLY A 232 14.96 -27.74 8.49
C GLY A 232 14.66 -27.11 9.85
N VAL A 233 14.53 -25.78 9.92
CA VAL A 233 14.22 -25.02 11.13
C VAL A 233 12.88 -24.33 10.95
N ALA A 234 11.95 -24.60 11.87
CA ALA A 234 10.68 -23.90 11.94
C ALA A 234 10.89 -22.43 12.31
N MET A 235 10.41 -21.52 11.47
CA MET A 235 10.42 -20.08 11.71
C MET A 235 8.98 -19.56 11.78
N THR A 236 8.63 -18.90 12.89
CA THR A 236 7.34 -18.21 13.02
C THR A 236 7.51 -16.72 12.78
N ARG A 237 6.70 -16.17 11.87
CA ARG A 237 6.66 -14.74 11.54
C ARG A 237 5.40 -14.11 12.12
N ARG A 238 5.54 -12.89 12.63
CA ARG A 238 4.48 -12.08 13.26
C ARG A 238 4.57 -10.63 12.79
N LEU A 239 3.52 -9.85 13.03
CA LEU A 239 3.55 -8.40 12.84
C LEU A 239 4.55 -7.74 13.80
N LYS A 240 5.37 -6.83 13.28
CA LYS A 240 6.36 -6.08 14.05
C LYS A 240 5.67 -5.01 14.89
N PRO A 241 6.11 -4.74 16.14
CA PRO A 241 5.61 -3.62 16.92
C PRO A 241 6.09 -2.28 16.34
N ASP A 242 5.59 -1.18 16.89
CA ASP A 242 6.13 0.15 16.58
C ASP A 242 7.57 0.29 17.04
N ARG A 243 8.29 1.21 16.37
CA ARG A 243 9.70 1.48 16.62
C ARG A 243 9.81 2.66 17.57
N VAL A 244 10.62 2.51 18.62
CA VAL A 244 10.80 3.51 19.67
C VAL A 244 12.23 4.03 19.62
N TYR A 245 12.36 5.35 19.61
CA TYR A 245 13.63 6.08 19.55
C TYR A 245 13.69 7.13 20.65
N GLU A 246 14.90 7.53 21.02
CA GLU A 246 15.15 8.75 21.78
C GLU A 246 15.13 9.93 20.80
N GLY A 247 14.18 10.85 20.94
CA GLY A 247 14.05 12.00 20.06
C GLY A 247 15.16 13.03 20.27
N ALA A 248 15.58 13.72 19.22
CA ALA A 248 16.63 14.74 19.28
C ALA A 248 16.27 15.94 20.19
N GLY A 249 14.98 16.23 20.38
CA GLY A 249 14.47 17.23 21.33
C GLY A 249 14.33 16.73 22.77
N GLY A 250 14.73 15.49 23.06
CA GLY A 250 14.40 14.77 24.29
C GLY A 250 13.04 14.06 24.23
N GLY A 251 12.90 13.00 25.03
CA GLY A 251 11.67 12.18 25.08
C GLY A 251 11.63 11.05 24.05
N ALA A 252 10.55 10.27 24.06
CA ALA A 252 10.36 9.15 23.15
C ALA A 252 9.75 9.60 21.82
N LEU A 253 10.34 9.18 20.71
CA LEU A 253 9.80 9.26 19.36
C LEU A 253 9.32 7.86 18.95
N ILE A 254 8.04 7.73 18.61
CA ILE A 254 7.44 6.46 18.21
C ILE A 254 7.06 6.55 16.73
N LEU A 255 7.57 5.64 15.93
CA LEU A 255 7.24 5.51 14.51
C LEU A 255 6.52 4.19 14.27
N PRO A 256 5.49 4.15 13.39
CA PRO A 256 4.81 2.89 13.16
C PRO A 256 5.76 1.87 12.51
N GLY A 257 5.72 0.65 13.02
CA GLY A 257 6.61 -0.42 12.57
C GLY A 257 6.13 -1.14 11.31
N ARG A 258 4.91 -0.80 10.86
CA ARG A 258 4.16 -1.52 9.84
C ARG A 258 3.60 -0.56 8.79
N SER A 259 3.41 -1.10 7.60
CA SER A 259 2.76 -0.44 6.48
C SER A 259 1.30 -0.15 6.82
N ILE A 260 0.75 1.00 6.42
CA ILE A 260 -0.69 1.21 6.52
C ILE A 260 -1.41 0.33 5.50
N LEU A 261 -2.43 -0.39 5.95
CA LEU A 261 -3.09 -1.42 5.16
C LEU A 261 -4.35 -0.87 4.53
N PHE A 262 -4.42 -1.04 3.21
CA PHE A 262 -5.64 -1.02 2.41
C PHE A 262 -6.10 -2.47 2.21
N VAL A 263 -7.41 -2.64 1.99
CA VAL A 263 -7.96 -3.90 1.47
C VAL A 263 -8.54 -3.65 0.08
N ARG A 264 -8.14 -4.42 -0.92
CA ARG A 264 -8.76 -4.35 -2.26
C ARG A 264 -9.88 -5.38 -2.32
N ASN A 265 -11.10 -4.88 -2.15
CA ASN A 265 -12.31 -5.66 -2.37
C ASN A 265 -12.49 -5.93 -3.87
N VAL A 266 -13.23 -6.97 -4.24
CA VAL A 266 -13.56 -7.19 -5.65
C VAL A 266 -14.46 -6.07 -6.21
N GLY A 267 -14.51 -5.95 -7.54
CA GLY A 267 -15.32 -4.97 -8.27
C GLY A 267 -16.84 -5.20 -8.20
N HIS A 268 -17.56 -4.80 -9.25
CA HIS A 268 -19.04 -4.87 -9.29
C HIS A 268 -19.60 -6.09 -10.05
N LEU A 269 -18.75 -6.91 -10.65
CA LEU A 269 -19.17 -7.92 -11.63
C LEU A 269 -19.67 -9.20 -10.98
N MET A 270 -18.85 -9.82 -10.13
CA MET A 270 -19.05 -11.21 -9.71
C MET A 270 -20.10 -11.33 -8.60
N THR A 271 -20.80 -12.47 -8.62
CA THR A 271 -21.58 -12.99 -7.50
C THR A 271 -20.79 -14.10 -6.81
N THR A 272 -21.23 -14.51 -5.62
CA THR A 272 -20.60 -15.61 -4.89
C THR A 272 -21.65 -16.53 -4.25
N PRO A 273 -21.44 -17.86 -4.27
CA PRO A 273 -22.30 -18.81 -3.57
C PRO A 273 -22.13 -18.80 -2.05
N ALA A 274 -21.18 -18.03 -1.50
CA ALA A 274 -20.92 -17.96 -0.07
C ALA A 274 -22.15 -17.50 0.75
N VAL A 275 -23.01 -16.67 0.15
CA VAL A 275 -24.28 -16.23 0.75
C VAL A 275 -25.36 -16.25 -0.33
N LEU A 276 -26.52 -16.80 0.02
CA LEU A 276 -27.71 -16.76 -0.82
C LEU A 276 -28.76 -15.83 -0.21
N LEU A 277 -29.32 -14.92 -1.02
CA LEU A 277 -30.50 -14.15 -0.69
C LEU A 277 -31.66 -14.67 -1.53
N ASP A 278 -32.69 -15.21 -0.88
CA ASP A 278 -33.84 -15.87 -1.53
C ASP A 278 -33.44 -16.94 -2.55
N GLY A 279 -32.35 -17.67 -2.25
CA GLY A 279 -31.81 -18.74 -3.11
C GLY A 279 -30.92 -18.25 -4.26
N VAL A 280 -30.62 -16.95 -4.33
CA VAL A 280 -29.77 -16.34 -5.37
C VAL A 280 -28.45 -15.87 -4.77
N GLU A 281 -27.34 -16.12 -5.45
CA GLU A 281 -26.02 -15.63 -5.07
C GLU A 281 -25.99 -14.11 -4.92
N VAL A 282 -25.34 -13.62 -3.87
CA VAL A 282 -25.18 -12.18 -3.65
C VAL A 282 -24.01 -11.61 -4.46
N PRO A 283 -24.01 -10.31 -4.83
CA PRO A 283 -22.85 -9.66 -5.41
C PRO A 283 -21.65 -9.69 -4.45
N GLU A 284 -20.54 -10.26 -4.89
CA GLU A 284 -19.35 -10.48 -4.05
C GLU A 284 -18.77 -9.14 -3.56
N GLY A 285 -18.77 -8.11 -4.40
CA GLY A 285 -18.28 -6.78 -4.02
C GLY A 285 -19.11 -6.08 -2.93
N ILE A 286 -20.37 -6.49 -2.72
CA ILE A 286 -21.21 -6.05 -1.60
C ILE A 286 -20.86 -6.85 -0.34
N LEU A 287 -20.71 -8.18 -0.48
CA LEU A 287 -20.28 -9.04 0.62
C LEU A 287 -18.92 -8.59 1.18
N ASP A 288 -17.95 -8.34 0.31
CA ASP A 288 -16.64 -7.82 0.69
C ASP A 288 -16.75 -6.51 1.44
N ALA A 289 -17.55 -5.55 0.97
CA ALA A 289 -17.70 -4.25 1.62
C ALA A 289 -18.22 -4.40 3.06
N ILE A 290 -19.16 -5.31 3.29
CA ILE A 290 -19.69 -5.61 4.63
C ILE A 290 -18.62 -6.32 5.47
N MET A 291 -18.05 -7.41 4.96
CA MET A 291 -17.15 -8.28 5.72
C MET A 291 -15.83 -7.58 6.07
N THR A 292 -15.17 -6.93 5.12
CA THR A 292 -13.87 -6.29 5.36
C THR A 292 -14.00 -5.07 6.26
N SER A 293 -15.10 -4.33 6.17
CA SER A 293 -15.41 -3.21 7.08
C SER A 293 -15.81 -3.69 8.48
N THR A 294 -16.56 -4.77 8.60
CA THR A 294 -16.90 -5.39 9.90
C THR A 294 -15.63 -5.83 10.62
N ILE A 295 -14.70 -6.44 9.89
CA ILE A 295 -13.40 -6.86 10.43
C ILE A 295 -12.54 -5.64 10.82
N ALA A 296 -12.61 -4.54 10.07
CA ALA A 296 -11.88 -3.32 10.41
C ALA A 296 -12.33 -2.66 11.73
N LEU A 297 -13.50 -3.04 12.29
CA LEU A 297 -13.92 -2.59 13.62
C LEU A 297 -12.93 -3.00 14.74
N TYR A 298 -12.15 -4.07 14.57
CA TYR A 298 -11.13 -4.43 15.54
C TYR A 298 -10.02 -3.38 15.66
N ASP A 299 -9.64 -2.77 14.54
CA ASP A 299 -8.70 -1.65 14.49
C ASP A 299 -9.35 -0.37 15.05
N LEU A 300 -10.53 -0.01 14.52
CA LEU A 300 -11.23 1.22 14.89
C LEU A 300 -11.60 1.30 16.38
N ASN A 301 -11.98 0.16 16.98
CA ASN A 301 -12.34 0.08 18.40
C ASN A 301 -11.15 -0.26 19.30
N GLY A 302 -9.96 -0.48 18.73
CA GLY A 302 -8.76 -0.81 19.48
C GLY A 302 -8.86 -2.10 20.29
N VAL A 303 -9.55 -3.11 19.77
CA VAL A 303 -9.71 -4.41 20.43
C VAL A 303 -8.47 -5.28 20.24
N GLY A 304 -7.69 -5.05 19.18
CA GLY A 304 -6.45 -5.75 18.86
C GLY A 304 -5.22 -5.26 19.63
N SER A 305 -4.09 -5.95 19.45
CA SER A 305 -2.80 -5.59 20.05
C SER A 305 -2.01 -4.54 19.26
N LEU A 306 -2.41 -4.28 18.01
CA LEU A 306 -1.78 -3.35 17.10
C LEU A 306 -2.85 -2.54 16.37
N HIS A 307 -2.51 -1.30 16.02
CA HIS A 307 -3.38 -0.42 15.24
C HIS A 307 -2.83 -0.24 13.82
N ASN A 308 -3.76 -0.10 12.87
CA ASN A 308 -3.52 0.23 11.47
C ASN A 308 -3.73 1.74 11.23
N SER A 309 -4.98 2.24 11.33
CA SER A 309 -5.26 3.67 11.19
C SER A 309 -5.10 4.40 12.51
N ARG A 310 -4.46 5.58 12.48
CA ARG A 310 -4.38 6.49 13.64
C ARG A 310 -5.37 7.65 13.51
N THR A 311 -6.13 7.68 12.42
CA THR A 311 -7.12 8.72 12.11
C THR A 311 -8.56 8.21 12.15
N GLY A 312 -8.78 6.93 12.47
CA GLY A 312 -10.12 6.35 12.57
C GLY A 312 -10.76 6.03 11.23
N SER A 313 -9.94 5.63 10.24
CA SER A 313 -10.36 5.38 8.87
C SER A 313 -10.12 3.96 8.41
N VAL A 314 -11.01 3.46 7.54
CA VAL A 314 -10.84 2.19 6.83
C VAL A 314 -10.54 2.50 5.38
N TYR A 315 -9.54 1.85 4.79
CA TYR A 315 -9.11 2.12 3.43
C TYR A 315 -9.45 0.95 2.49
N ILE A 316 -10.43 1.14 1.61
CA ILE A 316 -10.85 0.12 0.66
C ILE A 316 -10.50 0.56 -0.77
N VAL A 317 -9.72 -0.25 -1.48
CA VAL A 317 -9.54 -0.07 -2.93
C VAL A 317 -10.74 -0.66 -3.64
N LYS A 318 -11.34 0.11 -4.55
CA LYS A 318 -12.45 -0.36 -5.38
C LYS A 318 -12.02 -0.43 -6.86
N PRO A 319 -11.85 -1.65 -7.39
CA PRO A 319 -11.37 -1.86 -8.75
C PRO A 319 -12.52 -1.92 -9.78
N LYS A 320 -12.16 -1.85 -11.05
CA LYS A 320 -12.98 -2.17 -12.24
C LYS A 320 -14.34 -1.49 -12.26
N MET A 321 -14.37 -0.23 -11.83
CA MET A 321 -15.54 0.65 -11.96
C MET A 321 -15.55 1.26 -13.36
N HIS A 322 -16.72 1.37 -13.99
CA HIS A 322 -16.91 1.96 -15.32
C HIS A 322 -17.63 3.30 -15.22
N GLY A 323 -16.87 4.35 -14.87
CA GLY A 323 -17.32 5.73 -14.86
C GLY A 323 -18.10 6.16 -13.60
N PRO A 324 -18.60 7.40 -13.58
CA PRO A 324 -19.06 8.08 -12.38
C PRO A 324 -20.29 7.44 -11.71
N ALA A 325 -21.20 6.85 -12.48
CA ALA A 325 -22.38 6.20 -11.93
C ALA A 325 -22.03 5.00 -11.04
N GLU A 326 -20.97 4.27 -11.37
CA GLU A 326 -20.50 3.14 -10.57
C GLU A 326 -19.69 3.58 -9.36
N ALA A 327 -18.89 4.64 -9.48
CA ALA A 327 -18.28 5.28 -8.31
C ALA A 327 -19.34 5.82 -7.33
N ALA A 328 -20.41 6.45 -7.83
CA ALA A 328 -21.54 6.88 -7.01
C ALA A 328 -22.26 5.70 -6.34
N PHE A 329 -22.35 4.54 -7.01
CA PHE A 329 -22.88 3.32 -6.40
C PHE A 329 -21.97 2.83 -5.27
N THR A 330 -20.65 2.82 -5.46
CA THR A 330 -19.68 2.51 -4.39
C THR A 330 -19.83 3.47 -3.21
N ASN A 331 -20.01 4.77 -3.46
CA ASN A 331 -20.24 5.76 -2.41
C ASN A 331 -21.48 5.39 -1.56
N ARG A 332 -22.61 5.11 -2.22
CA ARG A 332 -23.85 4.69 -1.53
C ARG A 332 -23.74 3.33 -0.84
N LEU A 333 -22.97 2.40 -1.40
CA LEU A 333 -22.69 1.11 -0.77
C LEU A 333 -21.94 1.32 0.55
N PHE A 334 -20.89 2.14 0.54
CA PHE A 334 -20.16 2.47 1.77
C PHE A 334 -21.03 3.27 2.74
N ASP A 335 -21.94 4.12 2.24
CA ASP A 335 -22.90 4.77 3.11
C ASP A 335 -23.74 3.75 3.89
N ALA A 336 -24.30 2.76 3.18
CA ALA A 336 -25.14 1.72 3.76
C ALA A 336 -24.37 0.79 4.71
N VAL A 337 -23.10 0.48 4.42
CA VAL A 337 -22.25 -0.31 5.31
C VAL A 337 -21.93 0.45 6.59
N GLU A 338 -21.66 1.75 6.50
CA GLU A 338 -21.47 2.59 7.69
C GLU A 338 -22.74 2.65 8.55
N ASP A 339 -23.91 2.79 7.93
CA ASP A 339 -25.18 2.77 8.66
C ASP A 339 -25.41 1.42 9.34
N LEU A 340 -25.13 0.32 8.64
CA LEU A 340 -25.20 -1.05 9.18
C LEU A 340 -24.29 -1.24 10.40
N LEU A 341 -23.08 -0.69 10.35
CA LEU A 341 -22.07 -0.84 11.40
C LEU A 341 -22.06 0.30 12.43
N THR A 342 -23.00 1.26 12.31
CA THR A 342 -23.06 2.47 13.16
C THR A 342 -21.75 3.26 13.16
N LEU A 343 -21.10 3.35 12.00
CA LEU A 343 -19.89 4.16 11.80
C LEU A 343 -20.26 5.60 11.45
N ALA A 344 -19.35 6.53 11.74
CA ALA A 344 -19.50 7.89 11.25
C ALA A 344 -19.49 7.90 9.71
N ARG A 345 -20.27 8.80 9.12
CA ARG A 345 -20.30 8.97 7.67
C ARG A 345 -18.89 9.29 7.15
N HIS A 346 -18.51 8.63 6.07
CA HIS A 346 -17.19 8.74 5.45
C HIS A 346 -16.03 8.14 6.28
N THR A 347 -16.27 7.31 7.30
CA THR A 347 -15.22 6.49 7.93
C THR A 347 -14.52 5.58 6.91
N ILE A 348 -15.27 4.99 5.97
CA ILE A 348 -14.73 4.15 4.89
C ILE A 348 -14.25 5.04 3.73
N LYS A 349 -12.95 5.05 3.51
CA LYS A 349 -12.27 5.74 2.41
C LYS A 349 -12.16 4.84 1.19
N VAL A 350 -12.13 5.45 0.00
CA VAL A 350 -12.05 4.72 -1.27
C VAL A 350 -10.75 5.03 -2.02
N GLY A 351 -10.05 3.99 -2.42
CA GLY A 351 -9.04 4.04 -3.49
C GLY A 351 -9.72 3.77 -4.82
N VAL A 352 -9.64 4.70 -5.77
CA VAL A 352 -10.26 4.56 -7.09
C VAL A 352 -9.21 4.07 -8.08
N MET A 353 -9.44 2.89 -8.68
CA MET A 353 -8.62 2.43 -9.80
C MET A 353 -9.12 3.05 -11.11
N ASP A 354 -8.23 3.74 -11.82
CA ASP A 354 -8.44 4.25 -13.18
C ASP A 354 -7.97 3.22 -14.22
N GLU A 355 -8.61 2.05 -14.19
CA GLU A 355 -8.19 0.88 -14.99
C GLU A 355 -9.23 0.47 -16.05
N GLU A 356 -10.32 1.24 -16.18
CA GLU A 356 -11.37 1.01 -17.16
C GLU A 356 -11.57 2.26 -18.01
N ARG A 357 -11.59 2.10 -19.33
CA ARG A 357 -11.59 3.23 -20.28
C ARG A 357 -12.70 4.27 -20.01
N ARG A 358 -13.88 3.82 -19.55
CA ARG A 358 -15.00 4.72 -19.22
C ARG A 358 -14.74 5.51 -17.94
N THR A 359 -13.95 5.00 -17.01
CA THR A 359 -13.44 5.78 -15.88
C THR A 359 -12.40 6.78 -16.34
N SER A 360 -11.39 6.36 -17.11
CA SER A 360 -10.32 7.26 -17.58
C SER A 360 -10.86 8.43 -18.40
N ALA A 361 -11.82 8.15 -19.29
CA ALA A 361 -12.46 9.16 -20.12
C ALA A 361 -13.39 10.12 -19.34
N ASN A 362 -13.76 9.77 -18.10
CA ASN A 362 -14.68 10.52 -17.26
C ASN A 362 -14.13 10.69 -15.82
N LEU A 363 -12.80 10.79 -15.67
CA LEU A 363 -12.13 10.66 -14.37
C LEU A 363 -12.56 11.75 -13.39
N ALA A 364 -12.68 13.01 -13.84
CA ALA A 364 -13.12 14.13 -13.00
C ALA A 364 -14.51 13.88 -12.39
N ALA A 365 -15.49 13.45 -13.19
CA ALA A 365 -16.82 13.08 -12.71
C ALA A 365 -16.77 11.86 -11.77
N THR A 366 -15.87 10.91 -12.05
CA THR A 366 -15.70 9.71 -11.22
C THR A 366 -15.17 10.05 -9.83
N ILE A 367 -14.19 10.96 -9.74
CA ILE A 367 -13.67 11.48 -8.47
C ILE A 367 -14.75 12.30 -7.76
N GLU A 368 -15.51 13.14 -8.48
CA GLU A 368 -16.58 13.96 -7.90
C GLU A 368 -17.62 13.08 -7.18
N ALA A 369 -17.98 11.94 -7.76
CA ALA A 369 -18.95 11.00 -7.21
C ALA A 369 -18.55 10.38 -5.86
N VAL A 370 -17.26 10.45 -5.49
CA VAL A 370 -16.68 9.95 -4.23
C VAL A 370 -15.83 11.02 -3.53
N ARG A 371 -16.07 12.31 -3.80
CA ARG A 371 -15.20 13.43 -3.44
C ARG A 371 -14.87 13.58 -1.96
N ASP A 372 -15.69 13.02 -1.07
CA ASP A 372 -15.49 13.10 0.39
C ASP A 372 -14.90 11.81 0.99
N ARG A 373 -14.67 10.79 0.16
CA ARG A 373 -14.10 9.49 0.53
C ARG A 373 -12.77 9.18 -0.16
N VAL A 374 -12.55 9.75 -1.34
CA VAL A 374 -11.40 9.41 -2.19
C VAL A 374 -10.09 9.66 -1.45
N ALA A 375 -9.27 8.62 -1.34
CA ALA A 375 -7.98 8.64 -0.66
C ALA A 375 -6.80 8.45 -1.63
N PHE A 376 -7.02 7.83 -2.80
CA PHE A 376 -6.08 7.85 -3.91
C PHE A 376 -6.78 7.55 -5.25
N ILE A 377 -6.09 7.89 -6.34
CA ILE A 377 -6.34 7.40 -7.70
C ILE A 377 -5.09 6.66 -8.19
N ASN A 378 -5.25 5.57 -8.93
CA ASN A 378 -4.12 4.79 -9.47
C ASN A 378 -4.45 4.27 -10.87
N THR A 379 -3.51 4.40 -11.81
CA THR A 379 -3.65 4.07 -13.24
C THR A 379 -3.30 2.62 -13.51
#